data_AF-A0A699UYZ9-F1
#
_entry.id   AF-A0A699UYZ9-F1
#
_cell.length_a   1.000
_cell.length_b   1.000
_cell.length_c   1.000
_cell.angle_alpha   90.00
_cell.angle_beta   90.00
_cell.angle_gamma   90.00
#
_symmetry.space_group_name_H-M   'P 1'
#
loop_
_entity.id
_entity.type
_entity.pdbx_description
1 polymer ?
#
loop_
_entity_poly.entity_id
_entity_poly.type
_entity_poly.pdbx_seq_one_letter_code
_entity_poly.pdbx_strand_id
1 'polypeptide(L)' 'MVELDLTGDWERRGPRALDNLRTATGEESLEILLSLFSDLDQGRRGSEAFVKLR' A
#
# COMPACT_ATOMS: atom_id res chain seq x y z
N MET A 1 -3.89 -5.11 3.31
CA MET A 1 -4.98 -4.11 3.16
C MET A 1 -6.37 -4.70 3.21
N VAL A 2 -6.70 -5.79 2.50
CA VAL A 2 -8.04 -6.42 2.50
C VAL A 2 -8.62 -6.61 3.92
N GLU A 3 -7.82 -7.11 4.86
CA GLU A 3 -8.26 -7.30 6.25
C GLU A 3 -8.27 -6.00 7.08
N LEU A 4 -7.46 -5.02 6.69
CA LEU A 4 -7.27 -3.77 7.42
C LEU A 4 -8.34 -2.72 7.06
N ASP A 5 -8.77 -2.65 5.81
CA ASP A 5 -9.81 -1.74 5.34
C ASP A 5 -10.91 -2.51 4.60
N LEU A 6 -11.92 -2.94 5.37
CA LEU A 6 -13.08 -3.69 4.86
C LEU A 6 -13.98 -2.86 3.94
N THR A 7 -13.77 -1.54 3.87
CA THR A 7 -14.58 -0.65 3.03
C THR A 7 -13.97 -0.43 1.64
N GLY A 8 -12.69 -0.79 1.45
CA GLY A 8 -11.99 -0.62 0.18
C GLY A 8 -12.08 -1.84 -0.73
N ASP A 9 -12.30 -1.62 -2.03
CA ASP A 9 -12.18 -2.66 -3.06
C ASP A 9 -10.69 -2.96 -3.36
N TRP A 10 -10.03 -3.57 -2.39
CA TRP A 10 -8.60 -3.87 -2.41
C TRP A 10 -8.23 -5.00 -3.37
N GLU A 11 -9.17 -5.92 -3.65
CA GLU A 11 -8.97 -6.97 -4.64
C GLU A 11 -8.90 -6.42 -6.07
N ARG A 12 -9.66 -5.36 -6.37
CA ARG A 12 -9.61 -4.72 -7.70
C ARG A 12 -8.68 -3.53 -7.79
N ARG A 13 -8.55 -2.72 -6.73
CA ARG A 13 -7.78 -1.46 -6.75
C ARG A 13 -6.43 -1.55 -6.07
N GLY A 14 -6.17 -2.60 -5.30
CA GLY A 14 -4.93 -2.77 -4.54
C GLY A 14 -3.66 -2.65 -5.37
N PRO A 15 -3.56 -3.27 -6.56
CA PRO A 15 -2.38 -3.11 -7.42
C PRO A 15 -2.14 -1.65 -7.80
N ARG A 16 -3.19 -0.93 -8.20
CA ARG A 16 -3.09 0.48 -8.63
C ARG A 16 -2.80 1.45 -7.50
N ALA A 17 -3.14 1.10 -6.26
CA ALA A 17 -2.82 1.90 -5.09
C ALA A 17 -1.30 1.97 -4.80
N LEU A 18 -0.52 1.08 -5.44
CA LEU A 18 0.94 1.02 -5.33
C LEU A 18 1.66 1.56 -6.58
N ASP A 19 0.93 2.07 -7.58
CA ASP A 19 1.55 2.64 -8.78
C ASP A 19 2.31 3.93 -8.41
N ASN A 20 3.49 4.12 -9.00
CA ASN A 20 4.32 5.31 -8.85
C ASN A 20 4.59 5.99 -10.20
N LEU A 21 3.86 7.06 -10.49
CA LEU A 21 4.00 7.83 -11.74
C LEU A 21 5.35 8.53 -11.92
N ARG A 22 6.24 8.50 -10.92
CA ARG A 22 7.58 9.07 -10.99
C ARG A 22 8.62 8.08 -11.50
N THR A 23 8.27 6.80 -11.68
CA THR A 23 9.18 5.79 -12.22
C THR A 23 8.89 5.53 -13.70
N ALA A 24 9.89 5.04 -14.43
CA ALA A 24 9.75 4.78 -15.87
C ALA A 24 8.75 3.65 -16.18
N THR A 25 8.54 2.71 -15.25
CA THR A 25 7.62 1.58 -15.40
C THR A 25 6.24 1.85 -14.80
N GLY A 26 6.11 2.91 -14.00
CA GLY A 26 4.92 3.13 -13.17
C GLY A 26 4.88 2.25 -11.92
N GLU A 27 5.86 1.37 -11.72
CA GLU A 27 5.96 0.51 -10.53
C GLU A 27 6.72 1.23 -9.40
N GLU A 28 6.32 0.97 -8.17
CA GLU A 28 7.03 1.46 -6.98
C GLU A 28 8.36 0.71 -6.77
N SER A 29 9.31 1.36 -6.11
CA SER A 29 10.56 0.69 -5.76
C SER A 29 10.34 -0.45 -4.75
N LEU A 30 11.10 -1.53 -4.90
CA LEU A 30 11.02 -2.68 -3.99
C LEU A 30 11.27 -2.27 -2.53
N GLU A 31 12.20 -1.35 -2.29
CA GLU A 31 12.52 -0.83 -0.96
C GLU A 31 11.30 -0.13 -0.32
N ILE A 32 10.57 0.68 -1.08
CA ILE A 32 9.36 1.35 -0.60
C ILE A 32 8.26 0.32 -0.34
N LEU A 33 8.08 -0.68 -1.21
CA LEU A 33 7.09 -1.74 -1.01
C LEU A 33 7.37 -2.53 0.28
N LEU A 34 8.63 -2.85 0.57
CA LEU A 34 9.03 -3.53 1.81
C LEU A 34 8.80 -2.64 3.04
N SER A 35 9.08 -1.34 2.93
CA SER A 35 8.82 -0.37 3.99
C SER A 35 7.32 -0.26 4.30
N LEU A 36 6.47 -0.13 3.28
CA LEU A 36 5.01 -0.11 3.41
C LEU A 36 4.50 -1.41 4.05
N PHE A 37 5.03 -2.56 3.62
CA PHE A 37 4.66 -3.85 4.20
C PHE A 37 5.03 -3.93 5.68
N SER A 38 6.27 -3.57 6.05
CA SER A 38 6.73 -3.59 7.44
C SER A 38 5.91 -2.66 8.33
N ASP A 39 5.56 -1.47 7.84
CA ASP A 39 4.74 -0.51 8.59
C ASP A 39 3.30 -1.02 8.78
N LEU A 40 2.70 -1.61 7.74
CA LEU A 40 1.38 -2.25 7.82
C LEU A 40 1.38 -3.47 8.76
N ASP A 41 2.44 -4.27 8.77
CA ASP A 41 2.54 -5.46 9.62
C ASP A 41 2.62 -5.09 11.10
N GLN A 42 3.45 -4.08 11.43
CA GLN A 42 3.66 -3.62 12.80
C GLN A 42 2.53 -2.72 13.31
N GLY A 43 2.16 -1.69 12.54
CA GLY A 43 1.21 -0.66 12.95
C GLY A 43 -0.24 -0.96 12.57
N ARG A 44 -0.49 -1.91 11.66
CA ARG A 44 -1.82 -2.28 11.17
C ARG A 44 -2.61 -1.04 10.76
N ARG A 45 -3.81 -0.81 11.34
CA ARG A 45 -4.65 0.36 11.06
C ARG A 45 -4.09 1.69 11.60
N GLY A 46 -3.10 1.65 12.48
CA GLY A 46 -2.42 2.83 13.04
C GLY A 46 -1.14 3.22 12.30
N SER A 47 -0.75 2.47 11.27
CA SER A 47 0.45 2.73 10.46
C SER A 47 0.25 3.92 9.51
N GLU A 48 1.34 4.59 9.15
CA GLU A 48 1.29 5.67 8.16
C GLU A 48 0.97 5.09 6.77
N ALA A 49 1.49 3.90 6.48
CA ALA A 49 1.18 3.14 5.27
C ALA A 49 -0.32 2.88 5.11
N PHE A 50 -1.05 2.58 6.20
CA PHE A 50 -2.51 2.41 6.13
C PHE A 50 -3.21 3.70 5.73
N VAL A 51 -2.82 4.84 6.31
CA VAL A 51 -3.39 6.16 5.98
C VAL A 51 -3.06 6.55 4.55
N LYS A 52 -1.83 6.30 4.10
CA LYS A 52 -1.36 6.63 2.75
C LYS A 52 -2.09 5.84 1.67
N LEU A 53 -2.36 4.57 1.92
CA LEU A 53 -2.96 3.67 0.93
C LEU A 53 -4.49 3.79 0.88
N ARG A 54 -5.15 4.16 1.99
CA ARG A 54 -6.61 4.20 2.09
C ARG A 54 -7.30 5.15 1.10
#